data_AF-A0A7X9KEE3-F1
#
_entry.id   AF-A0A7X9KEE3-F1
#
_cell.length_a   1.000
_cell.length_b   1.000
_cell.length_c   1.000
_cell.angle_alpha   90.00
_cell.angle_beta   90.00
_cell.angle_gamma   90.00
#
_symmetry.space_group_name_H-M   'P 1'
#
loop_
_entity.id
_entity.type
_entity.pdbx_description
1 polymer ?
#
loop_
_entity_poly.entity_id
_entity_poly.type
_entity_poly.pdbx_seq_one_letter_code
_entity_poly.pdbx_strand_id
1 'polypeptide(L)'
;MRYLAVLLLLSLPHDAAFGAISLREWNSAGAGLLTTRAEVMESLGAPDGSEGSVEWYDISGEEGLSRVTLDYLGGERVQAVHLAFRKGSVDLETLSAIIRDAFPGVSEVLGDERMAVFLGRSADGDGPLYFLALAGDPLGDKGPELISMTEAANRHYQEERPSE
;
A
#
# COMPACT_ATOMS: atom_id res chain seq x y z
N MET A 1 33.88 28.29 7.77
CA MET A 1 33.99 27.46 9.00
C MET A 1 32.67 27.62 9.78
N ARG A 2 31.49 27.11 9.40
CA ARG A 2 31.05 25.78 8.92
C ARG A 2 31.19 24.61 9.91
N TYR A 3 31.35 24.87 11.21
CA TYR A 3 31.42 23.81 12.23
C TYR A 3 30.78 24.14 13.59
N LEU A 4 29.74 24.99 13.64
CA LEU A 4 29.06 25.28 14.92
C LEU A 4 27.53 25.10 14.92
N ALA A 5 26.94 24.71 13.78
CA ALA A 5 25.52 24.34 13.71
C ALA A 5 25.26 22.83 13.86
N VAL A 6 26.31 22.01 13.89
CA VAL A 6 26.21 20.54 13.95
C VAL A 6 26.10 20.03 15.40
N LEU A 7 26.55 20.82 16.38
CA LEU A 7 26.57 20.39 17.78
C LEU A 7 25.30 20.73 18.58
N LEU A 8 24.38 21.54 18.04
CA LEU A 8 23.07 21.79 18.68
C LEU A 8 21.97 20.80 18.26
N LEU A 9 22.23 19.92 17.29
CA LEU A 9 21.32 18.83 16.91
C LEU A 9 21.41 17.61 17.86
N LEU A 10 22.37 17.61 18.79
CA LEU A 10 22.66 16.49 19.69
C LEU A 10 22.14 16.66 21.13
N SER A 11 21.40 17.73 21.42
CA SER A 11 20.93 18.05 22.78
C SER A 11 19.42 18.24 22.90
N LEU A 12 18.63 17.79 21.92
CA LEU A 12 17.19 17.68 22.08
C LEU A 12 16.87 16.27 22.62
N PRO A 13 16.07 16.17 23.71
CA PRO A 13 15.56 14.88 24.15
C PRO A 13 14.83 14.25 22.95
N HIS A 14 15.30 13.07 22.51
CA HIS A 14 14.71 12.29 21.42
C HIS A 14 13.39 11.63 21.84
N ASP A 15 12.55 12.36 22.57
CA ASP A 15 11.13 12.04 22.62
C ASP A 15 10.51 12.62 21.35
N ALA A 16 10.77 11.92 20.23
CA ALA A 16 9.93 12.03 19.06
C ALA A 16 8.52 11.66 19.49
N ALA A 17 7.73 12.67 19.85
CA ALA A 17 6.29 12.54 19.93
C ALA A 17 5.82 12.17 18.53
N PHE A 18 5.77 10.86 18.27
CA PHE A 18 4.91 10.27 17.25
C PHE A 18 3.49 10.70 17.60
N GLY A 19 3.07 11.83 17.02
CA GLY A 19 1.67 12.19 16.95
C GLY A 19 1.00 11.15 16.07
N ALA A 20 0.14 10.35 16.68
CA ALA A 20 -0.60 9.27 16.05
C ALA A 20 -1.30 9.74 14.77
N ILE A 21 -0.73 9.32 13.64
CA ILE A 21 -1.45 8.60 12.60
C ILE A 21 -0.58 7.38 12.37
N SER A 22 -1.08 6.19 12.65
CA SER A 22 -0.23 5.02 12.73
C SER A 22 0.27 4.69 11.32
N LEU A 23 1.51 4.99 11.03
CA LEU A 23 2.24 4.38 9.91
C LEU A 23 2.50 2.88 10.15
N ARG A 24 2.23 2.40 11.37
CA ARG A 24 2.02 0.97 11.67
C ARG A 24 0.71 0.46 11.05
N GLU A 25 -0.30 1.32 10.78
CA GLU A 25 -1.63 0.96 10.22
C GLU A 25 -1.63 0.66 8.72
N TRP A 26 -0.66 1.13 7.95
CA TRP A 26 -0.67 0.85 6.52
C TRP A 26 -0.04 -0.49 6.17
N ASN A 27 0.81 -1.01 7.07
CA ASN A 27 1.26 -2.40 7.11
C ASN A 27 0.55 -3.22 8.22
N SER A 28 -0.50 -2.69 8.89
CA SER A 28 -1.16 -3.38 10.02
C SER A 28 -2.16 -4.44 9.63
N ALA A 29 -2.19 -4.85 8.37
CA ALA A 29 -2.71 -6.17 8.09
C ALA A 29 -1.76 -7.26 8.65
N GLY A 30 -0.48 -6.95 8.89
CA GLY A 30 0.54 -8.01 8.97
C GLY A 30 0.66 -8.80 7.66
N ALA A 31 0.05 -8.27 6.58
CA ALA A 31 0.02 -8.83 5.24
C ALA A 31 0.50 -7.76 4.27
N GLY A 32 1.62 -8.02 3.62
CA GLY A 32 2.14 -7.26 2.50
C GLY A 32 2.27 -8.16 1.28
N LEU A 33 2.74 -7.59 0.17
CA LEU A 33 3.17 -8.40 -0.97
C LEU A 33 4.14 -9.49 -0.50
N LEU A 34 4.00 -10.68 -1.08
CA LEU A 34 4.81 -11.87 -0.80
C LEU A 34 4.63 -12.50 0.59
N THR A 35 3.80 -11.92 1.45
CA THR A 35 3.41 -12.55 2.73
C THR A 35 2.62 -13.82 2.45
N THR A 36 2.86 -14.89 3.22
CA THR A 36 2.14 -16.15 3.05
C THR A 36 0.74 -16.08 3.67
N ARG A 37 -0.22 -16.84 3.14
CA ARG A 37 -1.58 -16.92 3.67
C ARG A 37 -1.62 -17.33 5.14
N ALA A 38 -0.68 -18.17 5.58
CA ALA A 38 -0.53 -18.56 6.97
C ALA A 38 -0.14 -17.38 7.88
N GLU A 39 0.82 -16.55 7.46
CA GLU A 39 1.24 -15.34 8.18
C GLU A 39 0.13 -14.28 8.20
N VAL A 40 -0.64 -14.16 7.11
CA VAL A 40 -1.83 -13.30 7.06
C VAL A 40 -2.87 -13.76 8.08
N MET A 41 -3.21 -15.05 8.10
CA MET A 41 -4.17 -15.62 9.03
C MET A 41 -3.72 -15.49 10.49
N GLU A 42 -2.43 -15.61 10.77
CA GLU A 42 -1.87 -15.38 12.10
C GLU A 42 -2.03 -13.92 12.55
N SER A 43 -1.88 -12.98 11.61
CA SER A 43 -1.91 -11.53 11.89
C SER A 43 -3.32 -10.94 11.91
N LEU A 44 -4.18 -11.31 10.96
CA LEU A 44 -5.53 -10.77 10.79
C LEU A 44 -6.64 -11.68 11.30
N GLY A 45 -6.38 -12.98 11.41
CA GLY A 45 -7.45 -13.97 11.51
C GLY A 45 -8.12 -14.23 10.17
N ALA A 46 -9.36 -14.75 10.24
CA ALA A 46 -10.10 -15.16 9.06
C ALA A 46 -10.62 -13.95 8.26
N PRO A 47 -10.67 -14.04 6.91
CA PRO A 47 -11.24 -12.99 6.08
C PRO A 47 -12.75 -12.87 6.27
N ASP A 48 -13.28 -11.67 6.06
CA ASP A 48 -14.72 -11.39 6.05
C ASP A 48 -15.40 -11.98 4.81
N GLY A 49 -14.64 -12.17 3.73
CA GLY A 49 -15.09 -12.92 2.57
C GLY A 49 -13.97 -13.27 1.60
N SER A 50 -14.31 -14.15 0.65
CA SER A 50 -13.37 -14.66 -0.34
C SER A 50 -14.08 -15.05 -1.64
N GLU A 51 -13.40 -14.87 -2.77
CA GLU A 51 -13.83 -15.35 -4.08
C GLU A 51 -12.61 -15.79 -4.89
N GLY A 52 -12.57 -17.06 -5.32
CA GLY A 52 -11.43 -17.61 -6.04
C GLY A 52 -10.12 -17.53 -5.23
N SER A 53 -9.11 -16.84 -5.78
CA SER A 53 -7.83 -16.57 -5.11
C SER A 53 -7.83 -15.26 -4.31
N VAL A 54 -8.96 -14.58 -4.21
CA VAL A 54 -9.09 -13.27 -3.57
C VAL A 54 -9.73 -13.41 -2.20
N GLU A 55 -9.19 -12.70 -1.22
CA GLU A 55 -9.74 -12.53 0.12
C GLU A 55 -9.90 -11.04 0.44
N TRP A 56 -10.91 -10.68 1.23
CA TRP A 56 -11.06 -9.31 1.73
C TRP A 56 -11.39 -9.24 3.22
N TYR A 57 -10.96 -8.13 3.81
CA TYR A 57 -11.12 -7.78 5.22
C TYR A 57 -11.74 -6.38 5.28
N ASP A 58 -12.94 -6.31 5.86
CA ASP A 58 -13.72 -5.09 6.03
C ASP A 58 -13.35 -4.41 7.34
N ILE A 59 -12.88 -3.16 7.24
CA ILE A 59 -12.43 -2.40 8.40
C ILE A 59 -13.59 -1.56 8.92
N SER A 60 -14.07 -1.87 10.13
CA SER A 60 -15.12 -1.11 10.79
C SER A 60 -14.68 0.33 11.10
N GLY A 61 -15.61 1.28 11.06
CA GLY A 61 -15.35 2.69 11.37
C GLY A 61 -15.87 3.63 10.28
N GLU A 62 -15.69 4.93 10.50
CA GLU A 62 -16.20 5.99 9.62
C GLU A 62 -15.07 6.79 8.94
N GLU A 63 -13.81 6.54 9.30
CA GLU A 63 -12.63 7.25 8.77
C GLU A 63 -11.58 6.26 8.26
N GLY A 64 -10.62 6.75 7.47
CA GLY A 64 -9.45 5.97 7.03
C GLY A 64 -9.74 4.82 6.07
N LEU A 65 -9.03 3.71 6.26
CA LEU A 65 -9.10 2.50 5.44
C LEU A 65 -10.43 1.78 5.64
N SER A 66 -11.16 1.50 4.55
CA SER A 66 -12.43 0.76 4.60
C SER A 66 -12.28 -0.72 4.30
N ARG A 67 -11.32 -1.10 3.46
CA ARG A 67 -11.14 -2.50 3.05
C ARG A 67 -9.71 -2.80 2.64
N VAL A 68 -9.24 -3.99 2.99
CA VAL A 68 -8.04 -4.63 2.45
C VAL A 68 -8.49 -5.81 1.60
N THR A 69 -8.00 -5.88 0.36
CA THR A 69 -8.20 -7.01 -0.54
C THR A 69 -6.84 -7.62 -0.88
N LEU A 70 -6.70 -8.93 -0.75
CA LEU A 70 -5.49 -9.69 -1.02
C LEU A 70 -5.77 -10.72 -2.12
N ASP A 71 -4.92 -10.78 -3.13
CA ASP A 71 -4.98 -11.82 -4.17
C ASP A 71 -3.72 -12.68 -4.13
N TYR A 72 -3.92 -14.00 -4.03
CA TYR A 72 -2.84 -14.99 -3.95
C TYR A 72 -2.54 -15.64 -5.31
N LEU A 73 -3.35 -15.39 -6.35
CA LEU A 73 -3.23 -15.96 -7.71
C LEU A 73 -3.01 -17.48 -7.74
N GLY A 74 -3.72 -18.19 -6.87
CA GLY A 74 -3.65 -19.65 -6.77
C GLY A 74 -2.41 -20.21 -6.06
N GLY A 75 -1.53 -19.34 -5.55
CA GLY A 75 -0.40 -19.72 -4.70
C GLY A 75 -0.66 -19.51 -3.21
N GLU A 76 0.40 -19.66 -2.40
CA GLU A 76 0.35 -19.46 -0.94
C GLU A 76 0.75 -18.04 -0.52
N ARG A 77 1.19 -17.20 -1.46
CA ARG A 77 1.73 -15.86 -1.18
C ARG A 77 0.90 -14.79 -1.86
N VAL A 78 0.68 -13.69 -1.15
CA VAL A 78 0.01 -12.50 -1.68
C VAL A 78 0.79 -11.96 -2.88
N GLN A 79 0.11 -11.85 -4.03
CA GLN A 79 0.66 -11.32 -5.27
C GLN A 79 0.13 -9.91 -5.59
N ALA A 80 -1.06 -9.56 -5.09
CA ALA A 80 -1.60 -8.21 -5.18
C ALA A 80 -2.30 -7.81 -3.88
N VAL A 81 -2.20 -6.52 -3.54
CA VAL A 81 -2.85 -5.88 -2.41
C VAL A 81 -3.62 -4.67 -2.93
N HIS A 82 -4.88 -4.57 -2.57
CA HIS A 82 -5.71 -3.39 -2.83
C HIS A 82 -6.25 -2.83 -1.51
N LEU A 83 -5.92 -1.57 -1.27
CA LEU A 83 -6.36 -0.79 -0.13
C LEU A 83 -7.38 0.23 -0.61
N ALA A 84 -8.60 0.14 -0.10
CA ALA A 84 -9.66 1.10 -0.38
C ALA A 84 -9.87 1.99 0.84
N PHE A 85 -9.85 3.31 0.63
CA PHE A 85 -10.03 4.32 1.66
C PHE A 85 -11.40 4.96 1.57
N ARG A 86 -11.91 5.41 2.71
CA ARG A 86 -13.13 6.23 2.76
C ARG A 86 -12.89 7.59 2.11
N LYS A 87 -13.94 8.16 1.51
CA LYS A 87 -13.87 9.47 0.85
C LYS A 87 -13.34 10.55 1.81
N GLY A 88 -12.38 11.34 1.34
CA GLY A 88 -11.79 12.44 2.10
C GLY A 88 -10.86 12.04 3.24
N SER A 89 -10.61 10.74 3.44
CA SER A 89 -9.74 10.26 4.53
C SER A 89 -8.25 10.41 4.25
N VAL A 90 -7.85 10.40 2.97
CA VAL A 90 -6.47 10.55 2.52
C VAL A 90 -6.45 11.21 1.15
N ASP A 91 -5.42 11.98 0.83
CA ASP A 91 -5.21 12.54 -0.50
C ASP A 91 -4.12 11.79 -1.27
N LEU A 92 -4.03 12.07 -2.57
CA LEU A 92 -3.09 11.41 -3.47
C LEU A 92 -1.62 11.71 -3.11
N GLU A 93 -1.33 12.93 -2.60
CA GLU A 93 0.01 13.31 -2.17
C GLU A 93 0.46 12.47 -0.97
N THR A 94 -0.44 12.26 0.00
CA THR A 94 -0.20 11.43 1.16
C THR A 94 -0.02 9.96 0.77
N LEU A 95 -0.86 9.41 -0.11
CA LEU A 95 -0.67 8.05 -0.63
C LEU A 95 0.68 7.89 -1.32
N SER A 96 1.08 8.87 -2.14
CA SER A 96 2.37 8.89 -2.83
C SER A 96 3.54 8.95 -1.83
N ALA A 97 3.42 9.75 -0.77
CA ALA A 97 4.43 9.84 0.27
C ALA A 97 4.59 8.51 1.02
N ILE A 98 3.48 7.82 1.33
CA ILE A 98 3.51 6.51 1.99
C ILE A 98 4.24 5.48 1.12
N ILE A 99 3.99 5.44 -0.19
CA ILE A 99 4.68 4.52 -1.11
C ILE A 99 6.20 4.77 -1.09
N ARG A 100 6.62 6.04 -1.17
CA ARG A 100 8.04 6.41 -1.18
C ARG A 100 8.75 6.08 0.13
N ASP A 101 8.05 6.22 1.26
CA ASP A 101 8.59 5.89 2.59
C ASP A 101 8.69 4.37 2.78
N ALA A 102 7.64 3.63 2.42
CA ALA A 102 7.59 2.18 2.55
C ALA A 102 8.55 1.43 1.59
N PHE A 103 8.84 2.02 0.41
CA PHE A 103 9.68 1.40 -0.61
C PHE A 103 10.82 2.34 -1.06
N PRO A 104 11.90 2.46 -0.25
CA PRO A 104 13.06 3.26 -0.62
C PRO A 104 13.64 2.84 -1.98
N GLY A 105 13.72 3.79 -2.92
CA GLY A 105 14.22 3.56 -4.28
C GLY A 105 13.14 3.28 -5.33
N VAL A 106 11.86 3.31 -4.95
CA VAL A 106 10.74 3.36 -5.90
C VAL A 106 10.80 4.63 -6.74
N SER A 107 10.49 4.54 -8.04
CA SER A 107 10.46 5.67 -8.97
C SER A 107 9.03 5.94 -9.42
N GLU A 108 8.60 7.19 -9.33
CA GLU A 108 7.36 7.64 -9.98
C GLU A 108 7.59 7.72 -11.49
N VAL A 109 6.70 7.10 -12.27
CA VAL A 109 6.81 7.04 -13.73
C VAL A 109 5.69 7.77 -14.46
N LEU A 110 4.57 8.00 -13.77
CA LEU A 110 3.42 8.74 -14.28
C LEU A 110 2.67 9.33 -13.08
N GLY A 111 2.21 10.57 -13.19
CA GLY A 111 1.39 11.20 -12.16
C GLY A 111 0.58 12.36 -12.71
N ASP A 112 -0.67 12.47 -12.26
CA ASP A 112 -1.55 13.62 -12.45
C ASP A 112 -2.42 13.86 -11.20
N GLU A 113 -3.44 14.73 -11.30
CA GLU A 113 -4.34 15.04 -10.18
C GLU A 113 -5.23 13.86 -9.73
N ARG A 114 -5.31 12.79 -10.53
CA ARG A 114 -6.19 11.63 -10.30
C ARG A 114 -5.42 10.37 -9.96
N MET A 115 -4.17 10.25 -10.39
CA MET A 115 -3.40 9.03 -10.17
C MET A 115 -1.90 9.28 -10.07
N ALA A 116 -1.20 8.37 -9.40
CA ALA A 116 0.25 8.29 -9.43
C ALA A 116 0.68 6.82 -9.55
N VAL A 117 1.63 6.56 -10.44
CA VAL A 117 2.16 5.23 -10.75
C VAL A 117 3.63 5.17 -10.38
N PHE A 118 3.99 4.15 -9.62
CA PHE A 118 5.36 3.92 -9.18
C PHE A 118 5.84 2.53 -9.57
N LEU A 119 7.12 2.45 -9.92
CA LEU A 119 7.84 1.20 -10.18
C LEU A 119 8.95 1.02 -9.15
N GLY A 120 8.91 -0.12 -8.47
CA GLY A 120 9.90 -0.54 -7.49
C GLY A 120 10.57 -1.85 -7.87
N ARG A 121 11.38 -2.37 -6.95
CA ARG A 121 12.00 -3.70 -7.06
C ARG A 121 11.79 -4.45 -5.75
N SER A 122 11.52 -5.75 -5.85
CA SER A 122 11.57 -6.62 -4.67
C SER A 122 13.02 -6.78 -4.18
N ALA A 123 13.21 -6.80 -2.86
CA ALA A 123 14.51 -7.09 -2.25
C ALA A 123 14.96 -8.53 -2.51
N ASP A 124 14.00 -9.45 -2.67
CA ASP A 124 14.24 -10.89 -2.82
C ASP A 124 14.48 -11.33 -4.27
N GLY A 125 14.47 -10.38 -5.22
CA GLY A 125 14.74 -10.67 -6.63
C GLY A 125 13.54 -11.20 -7.43
N ASP A 126 12.34 -11.22 -6.85
CA ASP A 126 11.07 -11.65 -7.48
C ASP A 126 10.55 -10.72 -8.60
N GLY A 127 11.38 -9.78 -9.05
CA GLY A 127 11.09 -8.87 -10.15
C GLY A 127 10.61 -7.48 -9.71
N PRO A 128 10.09 -6.68 -10.66
CA PRO A 128 9.57 -5.36 -10.36
C PRO A 128 8.29 -5.42 -9.52
N LEU A 129 8.08 -4.36 -8.75
CA LEU A 129 6.85 -4.10 -8.02
C LEU A 129 6.14 -2.90 -8.64
N TYR A 130 4.82 -2.97 -8.73
CA TYR A 130 3.98 -1.94 -9.32
C TYR A 130 3.06 -1.36 -8.27
N PHE A 131 2.99 -0.04 -8.21
CA PHE A 131 2.10 0.68 -7.31
C PHE A 131 1.26 1.69 -8.10
N LEU A 132 -0.03 1.72 -7.82
CA LEU A 132 -1.00 2.66 -8.40
C LEU A 132 -1.79 3.30 -7.27
N ALA A 133 -1.52 4.56 -6.99
CA ALA A 133 -2.33 5.39 -6.12
C ALA A 133 -3.39 6.09 -6.96
N LEU A 134 -4.65 6.04 -6.53
CA LEU A 134 -5.78 6.72 -7.17
C LEU A 134 -6.39 7.71 -6.18
N ALA A 135 -6.64 8.93 -6.64
CA ALA A 135 -7.48 9.88 -5.94
C ALA A 135 -8.92 9.34 -5.90
N GLY A 136 -9.65 9.65 -4.83
CA GLY A 136 -11.07 9.34 -4.77
C GLY A 136 -11.86 10.11 -5.83
N ASP A 137 -13.03 9.58 -6.19
CA ASP A 137 -13.93 10.27 -7.10
C ASP A 137 -14.55 11.48 -6.36
N PRO A 138 -14.30 12.73 -6.82
CA PRO A 138 -14.87 13.90 -6.19
C PRO A 138 -16.41 13.91 -6.25
N LEU A 139 -17.00 13.34 -7.30
CA LEU A 139 -18.45 13.34 -7.56
C LEU A 139 -19.12 12.00 -7.20
N GLY A 140 -18.35 10.92 -7.09
CA GLY A 140 -18.82 9.59 -6.72
C GLY A 140 -18.67 9.27 -5.23
N ASP A 141 -19.10 8.05 -4.87
CA ASP A 141 -19.01 7.52 -3.52
C ASP A 141 -17.67 6.81 -3.25
N LYS A 142 -16.85 6.65 -4.29
CA LYS A 142 -15.58 5.93 -4.23
C LYS A 142 -14.49 6.81 -3.64
N GLY A 143 -13.89 6.38 -2.53
CA GLY A 143 -12.73 7.06 -1.95
C GLY A 143 -11.42 6.71 -2.64
N PRO A 144 -10.30 7.24 -2.13
CA PRO A 144 -8.97 6.98 -2.65
C PRO A 144 -8.61 5.49 -2.58
N GLU A 145 -7.66 5.08 -3.40
CA GLU A 145 -7.20 3.69 -3.42
C GLU A 145 -5.69 3.61 -3.57
N LEU A 146 -5.11 2.55 -3.02
CA LEU A 146 -3.81 2.07 -3.43
C LEU A 146 -3.91 0.63 -3.89
N ILE A 147 -3.32 0.37 -5.05
CA ILE A 147 -3.09 -0.99 -5.54
C ILE A 147 -1.58 -1.22 -5.61
N SER A 148 -1.13 -2.33 -5.06
CA SER A 148 0.26 -2.80 -5.12
C SER A 148 0.28 -4.21 -5.68
N MET A 149 1.17 -4.54 -6.60
CA MET A 149 1.23 -5.88 -7.17
C MET A 149 2.64 -6.29 -7.62
N THR A 150 2.88 -7.60 -7.62
CA THR A 150 4.09 -8.19 -8.20
C THR A 150 4.02 -8.20 -9.72
N GLU A 151 5.17 -8.40 -10.36
CA GLU A 151 5.25 -8.68 -11.80
C GLU A 151 4.41 -9.89 -12.24
N ALA A 152 4.34 -10.94 -11.43
CA ALA A 152 3.52 -12.10 -11.74
C ALA A 152 2.03 -11.72 -11.80
N ALA A 153 1.55 -10.93 -10.84
CA ALA A 153 0.18 -10.42 -10.83
C ALA A 153 -0.11 -9.49 -11.99
N ASN A 154 0.79 -8.54 -12.27
CA ASN A 154 0.64 -7.64 -13.40
C ASN A 154 0.50 -8.42 -14.73
N ARG A 155 1.34 -9.44 -14.98
CA ARG A 155 1.21 -10.28 -16.18
C ARG A 155 -0.11 -11.03 -16.21
N HIS A 156 -0.50 -11.65 -15.09
CA HIS A 156 -1.74 -12.39 -15.00
C HIS A 156 -2.96 -11.53 -15.40
N TYR A 157 -3.10 -10.33 -14.85
CA TYR A 157 -4.22 -9.44 -15.19
C TYR A 157 -4.14 -8.85 -16.60
N GLN A 158 -2.94 -8.78 -17.20
CA GLN A 158 -2.80 -8.40 -18.61
C GLN A 158 -3.25 -9.53 -19.55
N GLU A 159 -2.95 -10.79 -19.20
CA GLU A 159 -3.33 -11.97 -19.99
C GLU A 159 -4.82 -12.29 -19.89
N GLU A 160 -5.44 -12.04 -18.72
CA GLU A 160 -6.88 -12.22 -18.53
C GLU A 160 -7.74 -11.10 -19.14
N ARG A 161 -7.13 -9.97 -19.52
CA ARG A 161 -7.79 -8.96 -20.34
C ARG A 161 -7.71 -9.40 -21.79
N PRO A 162 -8.80 -9.89 -22.42
CA PRO A 162 -8.79 -10.03 -23.87
C PRO A 162 -8.50 -8.65 -24.44
N SER A 163 -7.44 -8.56 -25.24
CA SER A 163 -7.09 -7.37 -26.00
C SER A 163 -8.33 -6.86 -26.73
N GLU A 164 -8.89 -5.75 -26.25
CA GLU A 164 -9.91 -4.97 -26.95
C GLU A 164 -9.32 -4.31 -28.20
#